data_AF-A0A3R6HA44-F1
#
_entry.id   AF-A0A3R6HA44-F1
#
_cell.length_a   1.000
_cell.length_b   1.000
_cell.length_c   1.000
_cell.angle_alpha   90.00
_cell.angle_beta   90.00
_cell.angle_gamma   90.00
#
_symmetry.space_group_name_H-M   'P 1'
#
loop_
_entity.id
_entity.type
_entity.pdbx_description
1 polymer ?
#
loop_
_entity_poly.entity_id
_entity_poly.type
_entity_poly.pdbx_seq_one_letter_code
_entity_poly.pdbx_strand_id
1 'polypeptide(L)'
;MKENIATIPLIKAFNAKDECPFCNLEREAEQHAVSFILGSAYMEDDIREKTDATGFCRHHFKMMYDYGNRLGNALILSTHLKKLNQELAKEMSDFAPGKSSLLKRMKRTDATAEHEPQTALGAWISKKTTDCYVCDHFRKIYGRYLDTFFDLYLKNEEFRQLFEESKGFCLPHFGDLIETAENKLNDAQKREFYPKAFALMQENMERLQKEVAWFVEKNDYRNKDKDWGNSADSIQRGMQKCAGGYPADEVFRAKL
;
A
#
# COMPACT_ATOMS: atom_id res chain seq x y z
N MET A 1 -12.47 25.01 -9.04
CA MET A 1 -11.56 24.58 -7.94
C MET A 1 -10.32 25.47 -7.85
N LYS A 2 -9.96 26.01 -6.67
CA LYS A 2 -8.63 26.63 -6.48
C LYS A 2 -7.62 25.53 -6.14
N GLU A 3 -6.73 25.23 -7.07
CA GLU A 3 -5.65 24.26 -6.87
C GLU A 3 -4.59 24.82 -5.92
N ASN A 4 -4.39 24.16 -4.78
CA ASN A 4 -3.22 24.37 -3.93
C ASN A 4 -2.27 23.19 -4.15
N ILE A 5 -0.95 23.39 -4.00
CA ILE A 5 0.08 22.35 -4.19
C ILE A 5 -0.25 21.08 -3.41
N ALA A 6 -0.85 21.21 -2.21
CA ALA A 6 -1.25 20.10 -1.37
C ALA A 6 -2.46 19.30 -1.89
N THR A 7 -3.35 19.91 -2.69
CA THR A 7 -4.60 19.28 -3.14
C THR A 7 -4.46 18.61 -4.52
N ILE A 8 -3.49 19.07 -5.33
CA ILE A 8 -3.29 18.58 -6.71
C ILE A 8 -3.18 17.06 -6.80
N PRO A 9 -2.33 16.36 -6.01
CA PRO A 9 -2.19 14.91 -6.14
C PRO A 9 -3.51 14.17 -5.90
N LEU A 10 -4.25 14.59 -4.86
CA LEU A 10 -5.53 13.97 -4.50
C LEU A 10 -6.57 14.16 -5.61
N ILE A 11 -6.71 15.37 -6.15
CA ILE A 11 -7.67 15.62 -7.22
C ILE A 11 -7.29 14.85 -8.49
N LYS A 12 -6.01 14.81 -8.83
CA LYS A 12 -5.52 14.01 -9.97
C LYS A 12 -5.87 12.53 -9.79
N ALA A 13 -5.74 11.99 -8.58
CA ALA A 13 -6.10 10.61 -8.28
C ALA A 13 -7.60 10.33 -8.44
N PHE A 14 -8.49 11.25 -8.04
CA PHE A 14 -9.93 11.12 -8.32
C PHE A 14 -10.24 11.19 -9.83
N ASN A 15 -9.58 12.11 -10.54
CA ASN A 15 -9.74 12.28 -11.98
C ASN A 15 -9.18 11.11 -12.81
N ALA A 16 -8.35 10.24 -12.23
CA ALA A 16 -7.90 9.01 -12.87
C ALA A 16 -9.04 8.00 -13.08
N LYS A 17 -10.19 8.18 -12.41
CA LYS A 17 -11.40 7.33 -12.52
C LYS A 17 -11.14 5.84 -12.26
N ASP A 18 -10.17 5.57 -11.41
CA ASP A 18 -9.76 4.23 -10.99
C ASP A 18 -10.69 3.68 -9.88
N GLU A 19 -10.53 2.40 -9.52
CA GLU A 19 -11.33 1.76 -8.47
C GLU A 19 -11.06 2.32 -7.06
N CYS A 20 -9.88 2.91 -6.84
CA CYS A 20 -9.52 3.55 -5.58
C CYS A 20 -8.50 4.68 -5.80
N PRO A 21 -8.87 5.95 -5.53
CA PRO A 21 -7.94 7.08 -5.64
C PRO A 21 -6.72 6.96 -4.71
N PHE A 22 -6.86 6.30 -3.57
CA PHE A 22 -5.76 6.17 -2.60
C PHE A 22 -4.74 5.10 -3.00
N CYS A 23 -5.17 4.04 -3.71
CA CYS A 23 -4.23 3.13 -4.37
C CYS A 23 -3.40 3.88 -5.42
N ASN A 24 -4.03 4.79 -6.16
CA ASN A 24 -3.33 5.61 -7.16
C ASN A 24 -2.25 6.48 -6.52
N LEU A 25 -2.58 7.16 -5.41
CA LEU A 25 -1.62 7.96 -4.64
C LEU A 25 -0.45 7.12 -4.09
N GLU A 26 -0.75 5.93 -3.56
CA GLU A 26 0.25 4.99 -3.07
C GLU A 26 1.20 4.58 -4.18
N ARG A 27 0.66 4.12 -5.32
CA ARG A 27 1.43 3.73 -6.50
C ARG A 27 2.33 4.86 -7.01
N GLU A 28 1.80 6.07 -7.16
CA GLU A 28 2.60 7.22 -7.63
C GLU A 28 3.73 7.54 -6.65
N ALA A 29 3.48 7.46 -5.34
CA ALA A 29 4.48 7.71 -4.31
C ALA A 29 5.58 6.61 -4.30
N GLU A 30 5.21 5.34 -4.42
CA GLU A 30 6.15 4.22 -4.50
C GLU A 30 7.04 4.32 -5.74
N GLN A 31 6.44 4.55 -6.92
CA GLN A 31 7.18 4.71 -8.18
C GLN A 31 8.12 5.90 -8.14
N HIS A 32 7.67 7.04 -7.58
CA HIS A 32 8.50 8.21 -7.41
C HIS A 32 9.68 7.92 -6.47
N ALA A 33 9.44 7.28 -5.32
CA ALA A 33 10.49 6.93 -4.37
C ALA A 33 11.53 5.97 -4.97
N VAL A 34 11.09 4.92 -5.67
CA VAL A 34 12.00 3.99 -6.35
C VAL A 34 12.82 4.71 -7.43
N SER A 35 12.17 5.52 -8.27
CA SER A 35 12.86 6.28 -9.31
C SER A 35 13.83 7.31 -8.73
N PHE A 36 13.51 7.92 -7.60
CA PHE A 36 14.38 8.88 -6.92
C PHE A 36 15.63 8.17 -6.37
N ILE A 37 15.43 7.10 -5.59
CA ILE A 37 16.51 6.35 -4.95
C ILE A 37 17.44 5.75 -6.00
N LEU A 38 16.90 5.16 -7.08
CA LEU A 38 17.68 4.50 -8.13
C LEU A 38 18.09 5.43 -9.29
N GLY A 39 17.73 6.72 -9.27
CA GLY A 39 18.19 7.69 -10.26
C GLY A 39 19.63 8.12 -9.99
N SER A 40 19.81 9.01 -9.02
CA SER A 40 21.12 9.46 -8.56
C SER A 40 21.23 9.53 -7.02
N ALA A 41 20.10 9.47 -6.30
CA ALA A 41 20.08 9.72 -4.86
C ALA A 41 20.86 8.68 -4.04
N TYR A 42 21.03 7.45 -4.54
CA TYR A 42 21.89 6.45 -3.90
C TYR A 42 23.38 6.85 -3.79
N MET A 43 23.81 7.89 -4.51
CA MET A 43 25.15 8.45 -4.40
C MET A 43 25.28 9.42 -3.22
N GLU A 44 24.18 10.02 -2.76
CA GLU A 44 24.14 10.98 -1.66
C GLU A 44 24.31 10.26 -0.31
N ASP A 45 25.23 10.75 0.51
CA ASP A 45 25.58 10.12 1.79
C ASP A 45 24.38 10.03 2.74
N ASP A 46 23.57 11.08 2.84
CA ASP A 46 22.44 11.12 3.77
C ASP A 46 21.29 10.17 3.36
N ILE A 47 21.11 9.94 2.05
CA ILE A 47 20.15 8.97 1.53
C ILE A 47 20.68 7.56 1.75
N ARG A 48 21.95 7.32 1.42
CA ARG A 48 22.61 6.02 1.61
C ARG A 48 22.59 5.59 3.08
N GLU A 49 22.90 6.48 4.01
CA GLU A 49 22.84 6.18 5.45
C GLU A 49 21.43 5.75 5.91
N LYS A 50 20.39 6.40 5.40
CA LYS A 50 19.00 6.06 5.69
C LYS A 50 18.63 4.70 5.08
N THR A 51 18.95 4.46 3.81
CA THR A 51 18.65 3.17 3.16
C THR A 51 19.43 2.02 3.78
N ASP A 52 20.67 2.25 4.21
CA ASP A 52 21.48 1.24 4.89
C ASP A 52 20.89 0.88 6.26
N ALA A 53 20.37 1.87 7.00
CA ALA A 53 19.75 1.67 8.30
C ALA A 53 18.41 0.93 8.22
N THR A 54 17.55 1.38 7.30
CA THR A 54 16.15 0.94 7.20
C THR A 54 16.00 -0.32 6.34
N GLY A 55 16.67 -0.38 5.19
CA GLY A 55 16.45 -1.44 4.20
C GLY A 55 15.13 -1.29 3.43
N PHE A 56 14.71 -2.39 2.82
CA PHE A 56 13.52 -2.47 1.96
C PHE A 56 12.74 -3.74 2.27
N CYS A 57 11.41 -3.68 2.16
CA CYS A 57 10.58 -4.88 2.30
C CYS A 57 10.66 -5.75 1.03
N ARG A 58 10.17 -6.99 1.11
CA ARG A 58 10.11 -7.94 -0.02
C ARG A 58 9.51 -7.32 -1.29
N HIS A 59 8.43 -6.55 -1.15
CA HIS A 59 7.76 -5.89 -2.27
C HIS A 59 8.69 -4.87 -2.94
N HIS A 60 9.31 -3.99 -2.15
CA HIS A 60 10.16 -2.93 -2.68
C HIS A 60 11.50 -3.42 -3.21
N PHE A 61 12.07 -4.51 -2.68
CA PHE A 61 13.22 -5.16 -3.32
C PHE A 61 12.87 -5.68 -4.72
N LYS A 62 11.69 -6.30 -4.89
CA LYS A 62 11.24 -6.76 -6.22
C LYS A 62 11.06 -5.58 -7.17
N MET A 63 10.40 -4.52 -6.71
CA MET A 63 10.16 -3.31 -7.51
C MET A 63 11.48 -2.63 -7.92
N MET A 64 12.45 -2.53 -7.01
CA MET A 64 13.78 -1.99 -7.32
C MET A 64 14.55 -2.83 -8.34
N TYR A 65 14.47 -4.16 -8.24
CA TYR A 65 15.10 -5.06 -9.21
C TYR A 65 14.47 -4.91 -10.60
N ASP A 66 13.14 -4.87 -10.65
CA ASP A 66 12.35 -4.69 -11.86
C ASP A 66 12.58 -3.35 -12.54
N TYR A 67 12.75 -2.29 -11.74
CA TYR A 67 13.05 -0.94 -12.21
C TYR A 67 14.34 -0.89 -13.05
N GLY A 68 15.36 -1.68 -12.68
CA GLY A 68 16.65 -1.72 -13.36
C GLY A 68 17.72 -0.95 -12.58
N ASN A 69 18.66 -0.29 -13.27
CA ASN A 69 19.87 0.27 -12.69
C ASN A 69 20.63 -0.74 -11.79
N ARG A 70 21.30 -1.71 -12.43
CA ARG A 70 22.04 -2.77 -11.73
C ARG A 70 23.15 -2.22 -10.82
N LEU A 71 23.81 -1.14 -11.22
CA LEU A 71 24.87 -0.53 -10.42
C LEU A 71 24.31 0.13 -9.16
N GLY A 72 23.25 0.93 -9.27
CA GLY A 72 22.59 1.55 -8.12
C GLY A 72 22.08 0.52 -7.13
N ASN A 73 21.40 -0.52 -7.62
CA ASN A 73 20.99 -1.66 -6.79
C ASN A 73 22.18 -2.34 -6.09
N ALA A 74 23.27 -2.61 -6.81
CA ALA A 74 24.45 -3.25 -6.25
C ALA A 74 25.12 -2.40 -5.16
N LEU A 75 25.17 -1.08 -5.35
CA LEU A 75 25.75 -0.16 -4.38
C LEU A 75 24.91 -0.10 -3.10
N ILE A 76 23.58 0.09 -3.23
CA ILE A 76 22.66 0.07 -2.08
C ILE A 76 22.77 -1.26 -1.32
N LEU A 77 22.76 -2.40 -2.02
CA LEU A 77 22.88 -3.71 -1.40
C LEU A 77 24.22 -3.90 -0.71
N SER A 78 25.32 -3.47 -1.34
CA SER A 78 26.66 -3.63 -0.76
C SER A 78 26.79 -2.91 0.58
N THR A 79 26.29 -1.68 0.69
CA THR A 79 26.40 -0.87 1.90
C THR A 79 25.40 -1.34 2.97
N HIS A 80 24.17 -1.66 2.57
CA HIS A 80 23.17 -2.21 3.47
C HIS A 80 23.60 -3.58 4.05
N LEU A 81 24.12 -4.50 3.24
CA LEU A 81 24.62 -5.80 3.71
C LEU A 81 25.82 -5.65 4.66
N LYS A 82 26.72 -4.70 4.38
CA LYS A 82 27.83 -4.41 5.29
C LYS A 82 27.32 -4.00 6.68
N LYS A 83 26.33 -3.11 6.74
CA LYS A 83 25.72 -2.67 7.99
C LYS A 83 24.93 -3.79 8.67
N LEU A 84 24.11 -4.53 7.92
CA LEU A 84 23.36 -5.67 8.43
C LEU A 84 24.28 -6.74 9.03
N ASN A 85 25.41 -7.05 8.40
CA ASN A 85 26.36 -8.02 8.94
C ASN A 85 26.95 -7.57 10.29
N GLN A 86 27.26 -6.28 10.43
CA GLN A 86 27.77 -5.72 11.68
C GLN A 86 26.71 -5.78 12.80
N GLU A 87 25.49 -5.38 12.50
CA GLU A 87 24.39 -5.40 13.45
C GLU A 87 23.98 -6.84 13.82
N LEU A 88 23.85 -7.72 12.84
CA LEU A 88 23.51 -9.14 13.06
C LEU A 88 24.58 -9.84 13.89
N ALA A 89 25.87 -9.60 13.64
CA ALA A 89 26.95 -10.17 14.45
C ALA A 89 26.84 -9.74 15.92
N LYS A 90 26.49 -8.48 16.16
CA LYS A 90 26.24 -7.97 17.51
C LYS A 90 25.02 -8.63 18.15
N GLU A 91 23.87 -8.66 17.47
CA GLU A 91 22.64 -9.27 17.99
C GLU A 91 22.82 -10.77 18.29
N MET A 92 23.61 -11.50 17.48
CA MET A 92 23.97 -12.89 17.74
C MET A 92 24.91 -13.05 18.94
N SER A 93 25.87 -12.13 19.11
CA SER A 93 26.78 -12.12 20.27
C SER A 93 26.04 -11.81 21.58
N ASP A 94 25.07 -10.91 21.53
CA ASP A 94 24.26 -10.49 22.69
C ASP A 94 23.10 -11.46 22.97
N PHE A 95 22.86 -12.44 22.09
CA PHE A 95 21.75 -13.38 22.21
C PHE A 95 21.91 -14.31 23.42
N ALA A 96 20.94 -14.26 24.32
CA ALA A 96 20.78 -15.22 25.40
C ALA A 96 19.47 -16.02 25.24
N PRO A 97 19.50 -17.37 25.26
CA PRO A 97 18.29 -18.16 25.18
C PRO A 97 17.42 -17.96 26.43
N GLY A 98 16.10 -17.87 26.23
CA GLY A 98 15.13 -17.80 27.33
C GLY A 98 15.08 -19.10 28.14
N LYS A 99 14.67 -19.00 29.42
CA LYS A 99 14.52 -20.18 30.30
C LYS A 99 13.46 -21.14 29.74
N SER A 100 13.78 -22.43 29.68
CA SER A 100 12.82 -23.45 29.27
C SER A 100 11.77 -23.66 30.36
N SER A 101 10.48 -23.58 30.00
CA SER A 101 9.36 -23.93 30.88
C SER A 101 8.71 -25.24 30.44
N LEU A 102 8.54 -26.19 31.37
CA LEU A 102 7.87 -27.47 31.12
C LEU A 102 6.42 -27.27 30.67
N LEU A 103 5.74 -26.24 31.21
CA LEU A 103 4.39 -25.81 30.78
C LEU A 103 4.38 -25.32 29.33
N LYS A 104 5.42 -24.60 28.88
CA LYS A 104 5.54 -24.12 27.49
C LYS A 104 5.83 -25.27 26.52
N ARG A 105 6.51 -26.33 26.97
CA ARG A 105 6.78 -27.55 26.19
C ARG A 105 5.57 -28.49 26.09
N MET A 106 4.70 -28.51 27.09
CA MET A 106 3.46 -29.32 27.10
C MET A 106 2.32 -28.70 26.28
N LYS A 107 2.31 -27.38 26.06
CA LYS A 107 1.42 -26.78 25.08
C LYS A 107 1.82 -27.27 23.69
N ARG A 108 0.91 -27.93 22.96
CA ARG A 108 1.00 -28.08 21.51
C ARG A 108 1.06 -26.67 20.92
N THR A 109 2.27 -26.21 20.62
CA THR A 109 2.50 -24.98 19.90
C THR A 109 2.41 -25.36 18.43
N ASP A 110 1.45 -24.77 17.74
CA ASP A 110 1.44 -24.84 16.29
C ASP A 110 2.64 -24.02 15.81
N ALA A 111 3.61 -24.68 15.17
CA ALA A 111 4.80 -24.01 14.65
C ALA A 111 4.46 -22.99 13.54
N THR A 112 3.23 -23.01 13.02
CA THR A 112 2.73 -22.13 11.96
C THR A 112 1.79 -21.04 12.45
N ALA A 113 1.42 -21.03 13.73
CA ALA A 113 0.60 -19.94 14.27
C ALA A 113 1.40 -18.63 14.33
N GLU A 114 0.78 -17.54 13.86
CA GLU A 114 1.36 -16.20 14.00
C GLU A 114 1.59 -15.89 15.47
N HIS A 115 2.86 -15.70 15.82
CA HIS A 115 3.29 -15.41 17.17
C HIS A 115 4.20 -14.20 17.15
N GLU A 116 3.96 -13.27 18.06
CA GLU A 116 4.90 -12.19 18.32
C GLU A 116 6.29 -12.77 18.58
N PRO A 117 7.36 -12.08 18.12
CA PRO A 117 8.71 -12.57 18.31
C PRO A 117 9.01 -12.91 19.77
N GLN A 118 9.44 -14.14 20.01
CA GLN A 118 9.66 -14.67 21.37
C GLN A 118 11.09 -14.43 21.88
N THR A 119 11.96 -13.85 21.05
CA THR A 119 13.37 -13.57 21.37
C THR A 119 13.74 -12.16 20.89
N ALA A 120 14.75 -11.56 21.53
CA ALA A 120 15.28 -10.25 21.12
C ALA A 120 15.77 -10.27 19.66
N LEU A 121 16.55 -11.30 19.30
CA LEU A 121 17.00 -11.50 17.91
C LEU A 121 15.82 -11.65 16.94
N GLY A 122 14.78 -12.41 17.32
CA GLY A 122 13.58 -12.55 16.49
C GLY A 122 12.84 -11.22 16.32
N ALA A 123 12.75 -10.39 17.36
CA ALA A 123 12.14 -9.07 17.29
C ALA A 123 12.94 -8.12 16.40
N TRP A 124 14.28 -8.15 16.52
CA TRP A 124 15.18 -7.39 15.66
C TRP A 124 15.06 -7.81 14.19
N ILE A 125 15.06 -9.12 13.90
CA ILE A 125 14.87 -9.65 12.53
C ILE A 125 13.51 -9.22 11.99
N SER A 126 12.44 -9.38 12.78
CA SER A 126 11.08 -8.97 12.38
C SER A 126 11.08 -7.51 11.96
N LYS A 127 11.61 -6.61 12.80
CA LYS A 127 11.76 -5.19 12.48
C LYS A 127 12.54 -4.95 11.19
N LYS A 128 13.70 -5.60 11.00
CA LYS A 128 14.51 -5.47 9.77
C LYS A 128 13.80 -5.95 8.51
N THR A 129 12.89 -6.92 8.63
CA THR A 129 12.12 -7.45 7.49
C THR A 129 10.83 -6.68 7.21
N THR A 130 10.35 -5.87 8.16
CA THR A 130 9.14 -5.04 8.02
C THR A 130 9.44 -3.58 7.72
N ASP A 131 10.56 -3.06 8.22
CA ASP A 131 11.02 -1.70 7.94
C ASP A 131 11.34 -1.56 6.44
N CYS A 132 10.97 -0.42 5.85
CA CYS A 132 11.19 -0.18 4.44
C CYS A 132 11.25 1.32 4.16
N TYR A 133 12.37 1.76 3.57
CA TYR A 133 12.59 3.16 3.23
C TYR A 133 11.47 3.72 2.33
N VAL A 134 11.02 2.93 1.34
CA VAL A 134 9.97 3.37 0.42
C VAL A 134 8.60 3.42 1.11
N CYS A 135 8.25 2.40 1.89
CA CYS A 135 6.98 2.41 2.66
C CYS A 135 6.92 3.60 3.62
N ASP A 136 8.04 3.92 4.29
CA ASP A 136 8.13 5.07 5.20
C ASP A 136 7.93 6.40 4.47
N HIS A 137 8.36 6.49 3.21
CA HIS A 137 8.16 7.69 2.40
C HIS A 137 6.66 7.94 2.17
N PHE A 138 5.90 6.91 1.77
CA PHE A 138 4.47 7.02 1.58
C PHE A 138 3.71 7.25 2.90
N ARG A 139 4.01 6.47 3.94
CA ARG A 139 3.35 6.59 5.26
C ARG A 139 3.42 8.00 5.84
N LYS A 140 4.55 8.70 5.64
CA LYS A 140 4.74 10.09 6.12
C LYS A 140 3.80 11.11 5.45
N ILE A 141 3.37 10.85 4.22
CA ILE A 141 2.48 11.74 3.47
C ILE A 141 1.03 11.25 3.47
N TYR A 142 0.80 9.96 3.70
CA TYR A 142 -0.51 9.33 3.68
C TYR A 142 -1.55 10.01 4.57
N GLY A 143 -1.20 10.26 5.84
CA GLY A 143 -2.10 10.96 6.77
C GLY A 143 -2.48 12.36 6.31
N ARG A 144 -1.60 13.05 5.58
CA ARG A 144 -1.91 14.37 5.00
C ARG A 144 -2.91 14.26 3.84
N TYR A 145 -2.89 13.17 3.07
CA TYR A 145 -3.90 12.96 2.03
C TYR A 145 -5.29 12.72 2.62
N LEU A 146 -5.38 11.97 3.72
CA LEU A 146 -6.62 11.81 4.48
C LEU A 146 -7.11 13.16 5.05
N ASP A 147 -6.22 13.94 5.66
CA ASP A 147 -6.53 15.29 6.14
C ASP A 147 -7.06 16.19 5.02
N THR A 148 -6.36 16.18 3.88
CA THR A 148 -6.70 16.97 2.70
C THR A 148 -8.04 16.52 2.11
N PHE A 149 -8.34 15.21 2.11
CA PHE A 149 -9.62 14.68 1.68
C PHE A 149 -10.77 15.29 2.49
N PHE A 150 -10.71 15.28 3.82
CA PHE A 150 -11.78 15.84 4.64
C PHE A 150 -11.85 17.36 4.56
N ASP A 151 -10.70 18.04 4.45
CA ASP A 151 -10.67 19.48 4.20
C ASP A 151 -11.40 19.86 2.91
N LEU A 152 -11.16 19.13 1.82
CA LEU A 152 -11.84 19.33 0.55
C LEU A 152 -13.31 18.91 0.63
N TYR A 153 -13.62 17.76 1.21
CA TYR A 153 -15.00 17.28 1.35
C TYR A 153 -15.88 18.30 2.09
N LEU A 154 -15.37 18.95 3.12
CA LEU A 154 -16.12 19.95 3.88
C LEU A 154 -16.25 21.28 3.14
N LYS A 155 -15.19 21.73 2.46
CA LYS A 155 -15.10 23.11 1.95
C LYS A 155 -15.40 23.25 0.46
N ASN A 156 -15.44 22.16 -0.30
CA ASN A 156 -15.49 22.19 -1.76
C ASN A 156 -16.61 21.28 -2.31
N GLU A 157 -17.61 21.90 -2.94
CA GLU A 157 -18.75 21.20 -3.56
C GLU A 157 -18.36 20.39 -4.79
N GLU A 158 -17.48 20.91 -5.65
CA GLU A 158 -16.97 20.18 -6.82
C GLU A 158 -16.22 18.91 -6.38
N PHE A 159 -15.48 18.96 -5.27
CA PHE A 159 -14.81 17.78 -4.74
C PHE A 159 -15.80 16.76 -4.15
N ARG A 160 -16.87 17.21 -3.49
CA ARG A 160 -17.94 16.30 -3.05
C ARG A 160 -18.57 15.55 -4.23
N GLN A 161 -18.81 16.25 -5.34
CA GLN A 161 -19.29 15.62 -6.58
C GLN A 161 -18.28 14.61 -7.13
N LEU A 162 -16.99 14.95 -7.19
CA LEU A 162 -15.94 14.01 -7.61
C LEU A 162 -15.89 12.75 -6.74
N PHE A 163 -16.11 12.88 -5.43
CA PHE A 163 -16.19 11.75 -4.51
C PHE A 163 -17.44 10.90 -4.77
N GLU A 164 -18.61 11.52 -4.89
CA GLU A 164 -19.89 10.84 -5.14
C GLU A 164 -19.93 10.15 -6.52
N GLU A 165 -19.23 10.67 -7.52
CA GLU A 165 -19.10 10.06 -8.86
C GLU A 165 -17.95 9.05 -8.98
N SER A 166 -17.14 8.89 -7.94
CA SER A 166 -16.02 7.95 -7.94
C SER A 166 -16.50 6.50 -7.89
N LYS A 167 -15.58 5.55 -7.98
CA LYS A 167 -15.88 4.13 -7.75
C LYS A 167 -15.72 3.74 -6.27
N GLY A 168 -15.49 4.69 -5.37
CA GLY A 168 -15.17 4.44 -3.96
C GLY A 168 -13.70 4.06 -3.75
N PHE A 169 -13.47 3.12 -2.83
CA PHE A 169 -12.13 2.77 -2.33
C PHE A 169 -11.95 1.25 -2.31
N CYS A 170 -10.71 0.78 -2.18
CA CYS A 170 -10.45 -0.59 -1.75
C CYS A 170 -10.75 -0.74 -0.25
N LEU A 171 -10.99 -1.96 0.22
CA LEU A 171 -11.33 -2.23 1.62
C LEU A 171 -10.31 -1.63 2.63
N PRO A 172 -8.97 -1.76 2.44
CA PRO A 172 -8.01 -1.14 3.34
C PRO A 172 -8.18 0.39 3.44
N HIS A 173 -8.19 1.09 2.30
CA HIS A 173 -8.32 2.55 2.27
C HIS A 173 -9.70 3.03 2.68
N PHE A 174 -10.74 2.23 2.48
CA PHE A 174 -12.06 2.51 3.02
C PHE A 174 -12.07 2.46 4.55
N GLY A 175 -11.42 1.46 5.14
CA GLY A 175 -11.23 1.38 6.60
C GLY A 175 -10.55 2.63 7.15
N ASP A 176 -9.42 3.02 6.57
CA ASP A 176 -8.70 4.24 6.98
C ASP A 176 -9.55 5.52 6.84
N LEU A 177 -10.36 5.60 5.78
CA LEU A 177 -11.27 6.72 5.56
C LEU A 177 -12.34 6.81 6.66
N ILE A 178 -12.94 5.67 7.05
CA ILE A 178 -13.96 5.62 8.11
C ILE A 178 -13.35 5.98 9.48
N GLU A 179 -12.21 5.41 9.83
CA GLU A 179 -11.51 5.72 11.09
C GLU A 179 -11.08 7.20 11.14
N THR A 180 -10.67 7.76 10.00
CA THR A 180 -10.32 9.18 9.93
C THR A 180 -11.55 10.07 10.04
N ALA A 181 -12.66 9.71 9.39
CA ALA A 181 -13.92 10.44 9.50
C ALA A 181 -14.37 10.54 10.97
N GLU A 182 -14.20 9.45 11.74
CA GLU A 182 -14.56 9.41 13.14
C GLU A 182 -13.85 10.48 13.98
N ASN A 183 -12.58 10.74 13.64
CA ASN A 183 -11.74 11.72 14.33
C ASN A 183 -11.86 13.15 13.76
N LYS A 184 -12.22 13.30 12.48
CA LYS A 184 -12.21 14.60 11.77
C LYS A 184 -13.56 15.29 11.67
N LEU A 185 -14.65 14.53 11.64
CA LEU A 185 -15.99 15.07 11.45
C LEU A 185 -16.70 15.26 12.80
N ASN A 186 -17.59 16.25 12.87
CA ASN A 186 -18.55 16.36 13.97
C ASN A 186 -19.79 15.48 13.72
N ASP A 187 -20.66 15.33 14.72
CA ASP A 187 -21.84 14.46 14.65
C ASP A 187 -22.78 14.78 13.47
N ALA A 188 -22.97 16.05 13.13
CA ALA A 188 -23.81 16.45 12.01
C ALA A 188 -23.17 16.04 10.68
N GLN A 189 -21.88 16.28 10.52
CA GLN A 189 -21.11 15.90 9.34
C GLN A 189 -21.03 14.38 9.18
N LYS A 190 -20.87 13.62 10.28
CA LYS A 190 -20.89 12.14 10.28
C LYS A 190 -22.21 11.59 9.76
N ARG A 191 -23.34 12.17 10.22
CA ARG A 191 -24.69 11.79 9.77
C ARG A 191 -24.91 12.00 8.28
N GLU A 192 -24.22 12.97 7.68
CA GLU A 192 -24.28 13.19 6.22
C GLU A 192 -23.28 12.29 5.47
N PHE A 193 -22.04 12.19 5.96
CA PHE A 193 -20.94 11.51 5.27
C PHE A 193 -21.13 9.99 5.21
N TYR A 194 -21.41 9.34 6.35
CA TYR A 194 -21.42 7.87 6.41
C TYR A 194 -22.45 7.24 5.46
N PRO A 195 -23.72 7.69 5.38
CA PRO A 195 -24.67 7.11 4.44
C PRO A 195 -24.20 7.21 2.99
N LYS A 196 -23.61 8.35 2.59
CA LYS A 196 -23.08 8.53 1.23
C LYS A 196 -21.90 7.61 0.96
N ALA A 197 -20.94 7.54 1.89
CA ALA A 197 -19.76 6.68 1.77
C ALA A 197 -20.15 5.18 1.72
N PHE A 198 -21.10 4.74 2.55
CA PHE A 198 -21.58 3.36 2.56
C PHE A 198 -22.34 3.00 1.30
N ALA A 199 -23.25 3.86 0.83
CA ALA A 199 -23.97 3.64 -0.41
C ALA A 199 -23.02 3.51 -1.61
N LEU A 200 -22.07 4.45 -1.73
CA LEU A 200 -21.04 4.45 -2.77
C LEU A 200 -20.21 3.16 -2.76
N MET A 201 -19.77 2.74 -1.56
CA MET A 201 -18.96 1.52 -1.41
C MET A 201 -19.76 0.27 -1.75
N GLN A 202 -20.99 0.15 -1.23
CA GLN A 202 -21.85 -1.00 -1.47
C GLN A 202 -22.20 -1.14 -2.95
N GLU A 203 -22.61 -0.06 -3.61
CA GLU A 203 -22.94 -0.04 -5.04
C GLU A 203 -21.75 -0.55 -5.88
N ASN A 204 -20.54 -0.05 -5.61
CA ASN A 204 -19.36 -0.44 -6.38
C ASN A 204 -18.87 -1.85 -6.07
N MET A 205 -19.04 -2.34 -4.84
CA MET A 205 -18.76 -3.73 -4.49
C MET A 205 -19.72 -4.69 -5.22
N GLU A 206 -21.02 -4.39 -5.24
CA GLU A 206 -22.02 -5.19 -5.95
C GLU A 206 -21.84 -5.14 -7.48
N ARG A 207 -21.52 -3.96 -8.03
CA ARG A 207 -21.16 -3.77 -9.44
C ARG A 207 -20.02 -4.70 -9.82
N LEU A 208 -18.92 -4.66 -9.06
CA LEU A 208 -17.73 -5.44 -9.34
C LEU A 208 -17.94 -6.94 -9.15
N GLN A 209 -18.73 -7.35 -8.15
CA GLN A 209 -19.15 -8.74 -7.98
C GLN A 209 -19.88 -9.25 -9.23
N LYS A 210 -20.84 -8.48 -9.77
CA LYS A 210 -21.57 -8.85 -10.99
C LYS A 210 -20.64 -8.94 -12.19
N GLU A 211 -19.70 -8.01 -12.32
CA GLU A 211 -18.70 -8.04 -13.40
C GLU A 211 -17.81 -9.29 -13.31
N VAL A 212 -17.34 -9.68 -12.12
CA VAL A 212 -16.57 -10.92 -11.90
C VAL A 212 -17.42 -12.17 -12.15
N ALA A 213 -18.68 -12.18 -11.73
CA ALA A 213 -19.60 -13.28 -12.02
C ALA A 213 -19.80 -13.45 -13.53
N TRP A 214 -19.97 -12.34 -14.26
CA TRP A 214 -20.08 -12.37 -15.71
C TRP A 214 -18.78 -12.87 -16.37
N PHE A 215 -17.61 -12.51 -15.84
CA PHE A 215 -16.35 -13.10 -16.32
C PHE A 215 -16.38 -14.62 -16.24
N VAL A 216 -16.85 -15.19 -15.12
CA VAL A 216 -16.98 -16.65 -14.95
C VAL A 216 -17.97 -17.23 -15.97
N GLU A 217 -19.17 -16.66 -16.08
CA GLU A 217 -20.20 -17.12 -17.00
C GLU A 217 -19.78 -17.02 -18.47
N LYS A 218 -19.03 -15.99 -18.83
CA LYS A 218 -18.55 -15.74 -20.19
C LYS A 218 -17.56 -16.80 -20.68
N ASN A 219 -16.90 -17.49 -19.75
CA ASN A 219 -16.02 -18.62 -20.05
C ASN A 219 -16.77 -19.95 -20.25
N ASP A 220 -18.10 -19.99 -20.04
CA ASP A 220 -18.95 -21.11 -20.49
C ASP A 220 -19.08 -21.05 -22.03
N TYR A 221 -18.91 -22.21 -22.69
CA TYR A 221 -19.02 -22.34 -24.15
C TYR A 221 -20.36 -21.81 -24.70
N ARG A 222 -21.44 -21.84 -23.90
CA ARG A 222 -22.77 -21.31 -24.24
C ARG A 222 -22.78 -19.79 -24.41
N ASN A 223 -21.85 -19.09 -23.78
CA ASN A 223 -21.73 -17.64 -23.79
C ASN A 223 -20.58 -17.14 -24.69
N LYS A 224 -19.94 -18.03 -25.48
CA LYS A 224 -18.77 -17.69 -26.30
C LYS A 224 -18.99 -16.48 -27.23
N ASP A 225 -20.19 -16.34 -27.79
CA ASP A 225 -20.54 -15.28 -28.74
C ASP A 225 -21.15 -14.04 -28.08
N LYS A 226 -21.38 -14.07 -26.75
CA LYS A 226 -21.86 -12.90 -26.00
C LYS A 226 -20.74 -11.90 -25.75
N ASP A 227 -21.09 -10.65 -25.50
CA ASP A 227 -20.14 -9.56 -25.23
C ASP A 227 -19.55 -9.63 -23.81
N TRP A 228 -18.33 -9.13 -23.63
CA TRP A 228 -17.67 -9.08 -22.31
C TRP A 228 -18.21 -7.95 -21.43
N GLY A 229 -18.80 -6.90 -22.00
CA GLY A 229 -19.14 -5.68 -21.30
C GLY A 229 -17.92 -5.12 -20.58
N ASN A 230 -18.09 -4.78 -19.30
CA ASN A 230 -17.02 -4.30 -18.43
C ASN A 230 -16.29 -5.42 -17.68
N SER A 231 -16.48 -6.69 -18.03
CA SER A 231 -15.95 -7.81 -17.24
C SER A 231 -14.57 -8.27 -17.63
N ALA A 232 -14.03 -7.88 -18.79
CA ALA A 232 -12.76 -8.42 -19.29
C ALA A 232 -11.59 -8.21 -18.32
N ASP A 233 -11.59 -7.10 -17.58
CA ASP A 233 -10.57 -6.74 -16.60
C ASP A 233 -11.06 -6.83 -15.14
N SER A 234 -12.23 -7.43 -14.90
CA SER A 234 -12.87 -7.41 -13.57
C SER A 234 -12.08 -8.16 -12.51
N ILE A 235 -11.22 -9.11 -12.89
CA ILE A 235 -10.38 -9.88 -11.95
C ILE A 235 -9.40 -8.94 -11.23
N GLN A 236 -8.63 -8.15 -11.97
CA GLN A 236 -7.60 -7.30 -11.37
C GLN A 236 -8.23 -6.16 -10.56
N ARG A 237 -9.36 -5.61 -11.02
CA ARG A 237 -10.15 -4.62 -10.28
C ARG A 237 -10.75 -5.22 -9.01
N GLY A 238 -11.26 -6.45 -9.07
CA GLY A 238 -11.74 -7.22 -7.92
C GLY A 238 -10.67 -7.40 -6.86
N MET A 239 -9.48 -7.83 -7.26
CA MET A 239 -8.33 -7.98 -6.38
C MET A 239 -7.90 -6.64 -5.76
N GLN A 240 -7.81 -5.56 -6.55
CA GLN A 240 -7.54 -4.21 -6.04
C GLN A 240 -8.60 -3.78 -5.03
N LYS A 241 -9.89 -4.04 -5.27
CA LYS A 241 -10.95 -3.67 -4.33
C LYS A 241 -10.81 -4.37 -2.99
N CYS A 242 -10.44 -5.65 -2.99
CA CYS A 242 -10.32 -6.45 -1.79
C CYS A 242 -9.07 -6.12 -0.97
N ALA A 243 -7.92 -5.91 -1.62
CA ALA A 243 -6.62 -5.86 -0.95
C ALA A 243 -5.79 -4.60 -1.22
N GLY A 244 -6.23 -3.72 -2.13
CA GLY A 244 -5.46 -2.58 -2.61
C GLY A 244 -4.46 -2.93 -3.72
N GLY A 245 -3.67 -1.94 -4.11
CA GLY A 245 -2.61 -2.07 -5.13
C GLY A 245 -3.13 -2.25 -6.56
N TYR A 246 -2.21 -2.62 -7.47
CA TYR A 246 -2.48 -2.84 -8.89
C TYR A 246 -1.97 -4.20 -9.35
N PRO A 247 -2.78 -5.27 -9.27
CA PRO A 247 -2.31 -6.62 -9.59
C PRO A 247 -1.89 -6.81 -11.06
N ALA A 248 -2.47 -6.02 -11.97
CA ALA A 248 -2.18 -6.05 -13.40
C ALA A 248 -1.28 -4.90 -13.85
N ASP A 249 -0.63 -4.20 -12.91
CA ASP A 249 0.29 -3.14 -13.27
C ASP A 249 1.43 -3.66 -14.14
N GLU A 250 1.78 -2.89 -15.16
CA GLU A 250 3.02 -3.12 -15.87
C GLU A 250 4.21 -2.99 -14.92
N VAL A 251 5.22 -3.81 -15.15
CA VAL A 251 6.48 -3.75 -14.41
C VAL A 251 7.06 -2.35 -14.57
N PHE A 252 7.17 -1.61 -13.46
CA PHE A 252 7.74 -0.27 -13.45
C PHE A 252 9.23 -0.34 -13.80
N ARG A 253 9.64 0.33 -14.89
CA ARG A 253 11.01 0.31 -15.42
C ARG A 253 11.57 1.74 -15.53
N ALA A 254 12.88 1.87 -15.37
CA ALA A 254 13.58 3.12 -15.67
C ALA A 254 13.31 3.53 -17.12
N LYS A 255 13.01 4.81 -17.34
CA LYS A 255 12.95 5.39 -18.69
C LYS A 255 14.38 5.45 -19.22
N LEU A 256 14.64 4.73 -20.31
CA LEU A 256 15.92 4.75 -21.03
C LEU A 256 16.14 6.09 -21.72
#